data_AF-A0A9P6LC96-F1
#
_entry.id   AF-A0A9P6LC96-F1
#
_cell.length_a   1.000
_cell.length_b   1.000
_cell.length_c   1.000
_cell.angle_alpha   90.00
_cell.angle_beta   90.00
_cell.angle_gamma   90.00
#
_symmetry.space_group_name_H-M   'P 1'
#
loop_
_entity.id
_entity.type
_entity.pdbx_description
1 polymer ?
#
loop_
_entity_poly.entity_id
_entity_poly.type
_entity_poly.pdbx_seq_one_letter_code
_entity_poly.pdbx_strand_id
1 'polypeptide(L)'
;MGATGEEALGTLRGSPIPPGSSTAPHPPPTSNPPPPLSPRPPPLSFMISQAAPTQLPPDDPPKLAPMRVGHVANFFTFSVPKKIDDAFKKLRYVDYSLLARSSREAPAKEEGSLVWTDGQVGIKSKVMSALDEGDIDLIDWGAASETAEMKIREYHGAARAEQLRAHHRNVVLISRSYAWAPARSYDKQIRQLVASDTAHDLTDLNQITSQWYAEKAQAGSSSQQARLLHPSRPLPSSLSSSSSSWAGSTGGNPSAKRFT
;
A
#
# COMPACT_ATOMS: atom_id res chain seq x y z
N MET A 1 -37.65 -9.12 -55.26
CA MET A 1 -38.66 -9.45 -54.23
C MET A 1 -38.04 -9.03 -52.90
N GLY A 2 -38.24 -7.80 -52.44
CA GLY A 2 -39.33 -7.39 -51.54
C GLY A 2 -38.84 -7.62 -50.09
N ALA A 3 -38.74 -6.67 -49.17
CA ALA A 3 -39.56 -5.49 -48.95
C ALA A 3 -38.77 -4.35 -48.28
N THR A 4 -39.21 -3.14 -48.60
CA THR A 4 -39.03 -1.85 -47.95
C THR A 4 -39.59 -1.84 -46.53
N GLY A 5 -38.88 -1.20 -45.60
CA GLY A 5 -39.36 -0.89 -44.24
C GLY A 5 -39.08 0.57 -43.91
N GLU A 6 -40.16 1.34 -43.78
CA GLU A 6 -40.27 2.77 -43.57
C GLU A 6 -39.89 3.26 -42.16
N GLU A 7 -39.46 4.52 -42.16
CA GLU A 7 -39.71 5.63 -41.22
C GLU A 7 -39.91 5.39 -39.71
N ALA A 8 -39.08 6.08 -38.92
CA ALA A 8 -39.54 6.78 -37.72
C ALA A 8 -38.67 8.02 -37.47
N LEU A 9 -39.10 9.17 -38.00
CA LEU A 9 -38.57 10.49 -37.69
C LEU A 9 -39.01 10.92 -36.28
N GLY A 10 -38.12 10.73 -35.31
CA GLY A 10 -38.27 11.24 -33.95
C GLY A 10 -38.08 12.77 -33.91
N THR A 11 -39.18 13.50 -33.76
CA THR A 11 -39.22 14.94 -33.55
C THR A 11 -38.63 15.30 -32.18
N LEU A 12 -37.41 15.85 -32.16
CA LEU A 12 -36.81 16.44 -30.96
C LEU A 12 -37.42 17.83 -30.70
N ARG A 13 -38.38 17.87 -29.77
CA ARG A 13 -38.91 19.11 -29.19
C ARG A 13 -37.78 19.85 -28.45
N GLY A 14 -37.46 21.05 -28.93
CA GLY A 14 -36.53 21.97 -28.28
C GLY A 14 -37.06 22.44 -26.92
N SER A 15 -36.21 22.35 -25.90
CA SER A 15 -36.43 23.00 -24.61
C SER A 15 -36.10 24.49 -24.73
N PRO A 16 -36.93 25.39 -24.15
CA PRO A 16 -36.67 26.82 -24.15
C PRO A 16 -35.43 27.14 -23.28
N ILE A 17 -34.52 27.93 -23.86
CA ILE A 17 -33.36 28.50 -23.18
C ILE A 17 -33.86 29.60 -22.24
N PRO A 18 -33.55 29.56 -20.93
CA PRO A 18 -33.89 30.64 -20.01
C PRO A 18 -33.04 31.89 -20.30
N PRO A 19 -33.59 33.11 -20.15
CA PRO A 19 -32.87 34.35 -20.40
C PRO A 19 -31.70 34.52 -19.42
N GLY A 20 -30.55 34.88 -19.99
CA GLY A 20 -29.28 35.03 -19.30
C GLY A 20 -29.32 36.05 -18.17
N SER A 21 -28.89 35.59 -16.99
CA SER A 21 -28.50 36.49 -15.90
C SER A 21 -27.17 37.12 -16.27
N SER A 22 -27.20 38.43 -16.53
CA SER A 22 -26.03 39.27 -16.75
C SER A 22 -25.22 39.34 -15.45
N THR A 23 -24.22 38.47 -15.32
CA THR A 23 -23.26 38.52 -14.21
C THR A 23 -22.21 39.56 -14.55
N ALA A 24 -22.11 40.59 -13.71
CA ALA A 24 -21.11 41.64 -13.79
C ALA A 24 -19.67 41.06 -13.79
N PRO A 25 -18.70 41.72 -14.43
CA PRO A 25 -17.31 41.26 -14.47
C PRO A 25 -16.73 41.27 -13.05
N HIS A 26 -16.38 40.07 -12.55
CA HIS A 26 -15.60 39.93 -11.33
C HIS A 26 -14.19 40.53 -11.53
N PRO A 27 -13.65 41.29 -10.56
CA PRO A 27 -12.28 41.74 -10.60
C PRO A 27 -11.31 40.54 -10.61
N PRO A 28 -10.15 40.66 -11.30
CA PRO A 28 -9.17 39.58 -11.32
C PRO A 28 -8.66 39.29 -9.90
N PRO A 29 -8.47 38.00 -9.55
CA PRO A 29 -7.88 37.66 -8.26
C PRO A 29 -6.46 38.23 -8.19
N THR A 30 -6.23 39.06 -7.18
CA THR A 30 -4.90 39.51 -6.75
C THR A 30 -3.95 38.33 -6.65
N SER A 31 -2.84 38.44 -7.37
CA SER A 31 -1.70 37.53 -7.37
C SER A 31 -1.32 37.10 -5.96
N ASN A 32 -1.46 35.81 -5.66
CA ASN A 32 -0.90 35.22 -4.45
C ASN A 32 0.63 35.39 -4.46
N PRO A 33 1.24 35.84 -3.35
CA PRO A 33 2.69 35.89 -3.25
C PRO A 33 3.29 34.47 -3.39
N PRO A 34 4.49 34.33 -3.99
CA PRO A 34 5.16 33.04 -4.09
C PRO A 34 5.40 32.45 -2.70
N PRO A 35 5.24 31.12 -2.53
CA PRO A 35 5.52 30.46 -1.27
C PRO A 35 6.99 30.69 -0.86
N PRO A 36 7.27 30.80 0.45
CA PRO A 36 8.64 30.95 0.93
C PRO A 36 9.48 29.75 0.51
N LEU A 37 10.65 30.03 -0.07
CA LEU A 37 11.65 29.03 -0.45
C LEU A 37 11.99 28.17 0.78
N SER A 38 11.65 26.89 0.73
CA SER A 38 12.04 25.92 1.76
C SER A 38 13.56 25.91 1.95
N PRO A 39 14.05 25.82 3.20
CA PRO A 39 15.48 25.78 3.47
C PRO A 39 16.12 24.55 2.83
N ARG A 40 17.18 24.80 2.06
CA ARG A 40 18.04 23.78 1.45
C ARG A 40 18.64 22.90 2.55
N PRO A 41 18.48 21.57 2.52
CA PRO A 41 19.12 20.69 3.49
C PRO A 41 20.65 20.74 3.35
N PRO A 42 21.40 20.64 4.46
CA PRO A 42 22.86 20.64 4.42
C PRO A 42 23.41 19.39 3.70
N PRO A 43 24.63 19.48 3.12
CA PRO A 43 25.26 18.34 2.48
C PRO A 43 25.56 17.23 3.50
N LEU A 44 25.12 16.01 3.22
CA LEU A 44 25.48 14.81 3.95
C LEU A 44 26.95 14.46 3.67
N SER A 45 27.84 14.75 4.61
CA SER A 45 29.21 14.23 4.60
C SER A 45 29.19 12.72 4.84
N PHE A 46 29.48 11.96 3.79
CA PHE A 46 29.71 10.51 3.84
C PHE A 46 31.04 10.21 4.56
N MET A 47 30.99 9.49 5.69
CA MET A 47 32.13 8.71 6.17
C MET A 47 31.94 7.25 5.75
N ILE A 48 32.77 6.80 4.81
CA ILE A 48 32.90 5.38 4.44
C ILE A 48 34.15 4.86 5.15
N SER A 49 33.97 4.07 6.21
CA SER A 49 35.05 3.25 6.78
C SER A 49 35.30 2.04 5.88
N GLN A 50 36.52 1.92 5.35
CA GLN A 50 36.99 0.71 4.69
C GLN A 50 37.18 -0.40 5.73
N ALA A 51 36.54 -1.56 5.52
CA ALA A 51 36.82 -2.78 6.27
C ALA A 51 37.83 -3.63 5.49
N ALA A 52 38.91 -4.02 6.17
CA ALA A 52 39.95 -4.90 5.63
C ALA A 52 39.46 -6.36 5.53
N PRO A 53 39.99 -7.16 4.59
CA PRO A 53 39.64 -8.58 4.46
C PRO A 53 40.26 -9.42 5.57
N THR A 54 39.42 -10.11 6.34
CA THR A 54 39.82 -11.07 7.38
C THR A 54 40.04 -12.46 6.77
N GLN A 55 41.28 -12.96 6.84
CA GLN A 55 41.60 -14.37 6.61
C GLN A 55 41.02 -15.25 7.72
N LEU A 56 40.37 -16.37 7.34
CA LEU A 56 39.82 -17.37 8.27
C LEU A 56 40.92 -18.33 8.76
N PRO A 57 41.12 -18.50 10.09
CA PRO A 57 41.98 -19.53 10.67
C PRO A 57 41.27 -20.90 10.77
N PRO A 58 42.03 -21.98 11.02
CA PRO A 58 41.54 -23.38 11.05
C PRO A 58 40.60 -23.69 12.23
N ASP A 59 39.79 -24.76 12.04
CA ASP A 59 38.69 -25.29 12.88
C ASP A 59 39.03 -25.51 14.37
N ASP A 60 39.09 -24.43 15.14
CA ASP A 60 38.86 -24.48 16.59
C ASP A 60 37.35 -24.44 16.87
N PRO A 61 36.84 -25.20 17.86
CA PRO A 61 35.44 -25.10 18.28
C PRO A 61 35.12 -23.63 18.59
N PRO A 62 33.99 -23.09 18.10
CA PRO A 62 33.72 -21.66 18.12
C PRO A 62 33.74 -21.13 19.55
N LYS A 63 34.86 -20.50 19.92
CA LYS A 63 35.03 -19.85 21.21
C LYS A 63 34.07 -18.67 21.21
N LEU A 64 32.99 -18.79 21.98
CA LEU A 64 32.00 -17.73 22.11
C LEU A 64 32.71 -16.41 22.41
N ALA A 65 32.47 -15.40 21.58
CA ALA A 65 33.09 -14.10 21.77
C ALA A 65 32.73 -13.57 23.17
N PRO A 66 33.69 -12.96 23.91
CA PRO A 66 33.41 -12.42 25.24
C PRO A 66 32.23 -11.44 25.20
N MET A 67 31.30 -11.61 26.14
CA MET A 67 30.13 -10.72 26.27
C MET A 67 30.59 -9.26 26.40
N ARG A 68 30.15 -8.40 25.48
CA ARG A 68 30.32 -6.96 25.60
C ARG A 68 29.19 -6.41 26.48
N VAL A 69 29.52 -5.97 27.70
CA VAL A 69 28.57 -5.28 28.59
C VAL A 69 27.99 -4.07 27.85
N GLY A 70 26.66 -3.99 27.74
CA GLY A 70 25.95 -2.95 26.98
C GLY A 70 25.69 -3.26 25.50
N HIS A 71 26.19 -4.38 24.97
CA HIS A 71 25.84 -4.82 23.62
C HIS A 71 24.45 -5.45 23.61
N VAL A 72 23.46 -4.68 23.18
CA VAL A 72 22.15 -5.20 22.82
C VAL A 72 22.28 -5.68 21.38
N ALA A 73 22.24 -7.01 21.18
CA ALA A 73 22.12 -7.58 19.84
C ALA A 73 20.92 -6.90 19.18
N ASN A 74 21.11 -6.37 17.97
CA ASN A 74 20.02 -5.70 17.29
C ASN A 74 18.92 -6.76 17.07
N PHE A 75 17.80 -6.62 17.78
CA PHE A 75 16.70 -7.59 17.72
C PHE A 75 16.12 -7.72 16.30
N PHE A 76 16.49 -6.81 15.39
CA PHE A 76 16.08 -6.81 13.99
C PHE A 76 17.16 -7.36 13.04
N THR A 77 18.36 -7.74 13.52
CA THR A 77 19.41 -8.35 12.67
C THR A 77 19.19 -9.85 12.43
N PHE A 78 18.00 -10.21 11.96
CA PHE A 78 17.78 -11.55 11.42
C PHE A 78 18.29 -11.62 9.99
N SER A 79 19.07 -12.66 9.67
CA SER A 79 19.54 -12.90 8.31
C SER A 79 18.37 -12.98 7.34
N VAL A 80 18.40 -12.16 6.29
CA VAL A 80 17.37 -12.17 5.24
C VAL A 80 17.58 -13.44 4.41
N PRO A 81 16.54 -14.28 4.21
CA PRO A 81 16.66 -15.47 3.37
C PRO A 81 17.26 -15.15 2.00
N LYS A 82 18.22 -15.97 1.53
CA LYS A 82 18.97 -15.72 0.29
C LYS A 82 18.08 -15.42 -0.91
N LYS A 83 16.92 -16.09 -1.03
CA LYS A 83 15.95 -15.86 -2.11
C LYS A 83 15.36 -14.44 -2.09
N ILE A 84 15.06 -13.91 -0.90
CA ILE A 84 14.54 -12.53 -0.73
C ILE A 84 15.66 -11.52 -0.97
N ASP A 85 16.86 -11.81 -0.49
CA ASP A 85 18.05 -11.00 -0.74
C ASP A 85 18.36 -10.89 -2.25
N ASP A 86 18.25 -11.99 -3.01
CA ASP A 86 18.39 -12.01 -4.47
C ASP A 86 17.25 -11.25 -5.18
N ALA A 87 16.04 -11.19 -4.60
CA ALA A 87 14.94 -10.39 -5.13
C ALA A 87 15.25 -8.89 -4.99
N PHE A 88 15.78 -8.44 -3.85
CA PHE A 88 16.27 -7.08 -3.68
C PHE A 88 17.37 -6.73 -4.67
N LYS A 89 18.36 -7.61 -4.87
CA LYS A 89 19.42 -7.41 -5.87
C LYS A 89 18.86 -7.17 -7.28
N LYS A 90 17.78 -7.85 -7.64
CA LYS A 90 17.15 -7.78 -8.98
C LYS A 90 16.02 -6.75 -9.08
N LEU A 91 15.78 -5.93 -8.06
CA LEU A 91 14.63 -5.01 -7.98
C LEU A 91 13.28 -5.68 -8.24
N ARG A 92 13.16 -6.95 -7.88
CA ARG A 92 11.87 -7.64 -7.96
C ARG A 92 10.99 -7.19 -6.81
N TYR A 93 9.68 -7.37 -6.98
CA TYR A 93 8.73 -7.19 -5.89
C TYR A 93 9.22 -8.00 -4.68
N VAL A 94 9.04 -7.47 -3.47
CA VAL A 94 9.30 -8.18 -2.20
C VAL A 94 8.11 -7.92 -1.30
N ASP A 95 7.48 -8.99 -0.83
CA ASP A 95 6.37 -8.95 0.11
C ASP A 95 6.96 -8.74 1.51
N TYR A 96 6.48 -7.69 2.19
CA TYR A 96 7.04 -7.28 3.48
C TYR A 96 6.61 -8.23 4.61
N SER A 97 5.52 -8.99 4.45
CA SER A 97 5.16 -10.04 5.42
C SER A 97 6.27 -11.08 5.53
N LEU A 98 6.98 -11.39 4.44
CA LEU A 98 8.11 -12.32 4.46
C LEU A 98 9.34 -11.78 5.23
N LEU A 99 9.40 -10.46 5.41
CA LEU A 99 10.44 -9.80 6.19
C LEU A 99 10.06 -9.68 7.66
N ALA A 100 8.75 -9.71 7.98
CA ALA A 100 8.22 -9.61 9.32
C ALA A 100 8.73 -10.74 10.22
N ARG A 101 8.87 -10.44 11.51
CA ARG A 101 9.38 -11.39 12.50
C ARG A 101 8.43 -12.57 12.67
N SER A 102 7.13 -12.30 12.71
CA SER A 102 6.05 -13.28 12.81
C SER A 102 6.13 -14.38 11.75
N SER A 103 6.53 -14.05 10.53
CA SER A 103 6.69 -15.03 9.44
C SER A 103 7.96 -15.88 9.54
N ARG A 104 8.97 -15.47 10.33
CA ARG A 104 10.22 -16.23 10.50
C ARG A 104 10.18 -17.20 11.68
N GLU A 105 9.34 -16.91 12.68
CA GLU A 105 9.16 -17.79 13.85
C GLU A 105 8.17 -18.94 13.56
N ALA A 106 7.40 -18.86 12.48
CA ALA A 106 6.57 -19.96 12.05
C ALA A 106 7.47 -21.18 11.72
N PRO A 107 7.22 -22.37 12.32
CA PRO A 107 7.97 -23.56 11.99
C PRO A 107 7.90 -23.74 10.47
N ALA A 108 9.04 -23.98 9.84
CA ALA A 108 9.16 -24.14 8.39
C ALA A 108 8.19 -25.22 7.92
N LYS A 109 6.96 -24.83 7.62
CA LYS A 109 5.95 -25.68 7.01
C LYS A 109 6.50 -25.95 5.62
N GLU A 110 7.02 -27.17 5.45
CA GLU A 110 7.57 -27.76 4.23
C GLU A 110 7.53 -26.82 3.03
N GLU A 111 8.64 -26.12 2.82
CA GLU A 111 9.12 -25.56 1.55
C GLU A 111 8.04 -25.25 0.50
N GLY A 112 6.97 -24.58 0.94
CA GLY A 112 5.88 -24.12 0.11
C GLY A 112 6.44 -23.04 -0.78
N SER A 113 6.79 -23.43 -2.00
CA SER A 113 7.36 -22.62 -3.07
C SER A 113 6.89 -21.17 -3.00
N LEU A 114 7.80 -20.28 -2.58
CA LEU A 114 7.73 -18.85 -2.84
C LEU A 114 7.78 -18.66 -4.36
N VAL A 115 6.62 -18.77 -5.01
CA VAL A 115 6.49 -18.55 -6.44
C VAL A 115 6.38 -17.05 -6.67
N TRP A 116 7.46 -16.49 -7.19
CA TRP A 116 7.48 -15.17 -7.77
C TRP A 116 7.08 -15.31 -9.24
N THR A 117 5.94 -14.74 -9.61
CA THR A 117 5.60 -14.52 -11.01
C THR A 117 6.59 -13.54 -11.62
N ASP A 118 7.68 -14.04 -12.17
CA ASP A 118 8.19 -13.50 -13.44
C ASP A 118 6.99 -13.54 -14.39
N GLY A 119 6.65 -12.43 -15.05
CA GLY A 119 5.42 -12.23 -15.83
C GLY A 119 5.20 -13.16 -17.03
N GLN A 120 5.67 -14.41 -17.01
CA GLN A 120 5.30 -15.45 -17.94
C GLN A 120 4.02 -16.15 -17.47
N VAL A 121 2.95 -15.86 -18.21
CA VAL A 121 1.67 -16.57 -18.21
C VAL A 121 1.93 -18.00 -18.67
N GLY A 122 2.28 -18.89 -17.75
CA GLY A 122 2.46 -20.30 -18.09
C GLY A 122 3.27 -21.06 -17.08
N ILE A 123 2.57 -21.67 -16.13
CA ILE A 123 2.84 -22.94 -15.41
C ILE A 123 2.09 -22.85 -14.08
N LYS A 124 1.41 -23.94 -13.72
CA LYS A 124 0.60 -24.14 -12.51
C LYS A 124 1.44 -24.01 -11.23
N SER A 125 1.93 -22.82 -10.96
CA SER A 125 2.30 -22.40 -9.63
C SER A 125 1.00 -22.10 -8.89
N LYS A 126 0.88 -22.57 -7.66
CA LYS A 126 -0.10 -22.02 -6.73
C LYS A 126 0.32 -20.56 -6.56
N VAL A 127 -0.26 -19.70 -7.39
CA VAL A 127 -0.13 -18.26 -7.33
C VAL A 127 -0.46 -17.93 -5.87
N MET A 128 0.57 -17.67 -5.05
CA MET A 128 0.37 -16.85 -3.85
C MET A 128 -0.05 -15.54 -4.44
N SER A 129 -1.36 -15.42 -4.65
CA SER A 129 -1.96 -14.25 -5.21
C SER A 129 -1.43 -13.11 -4.40
N ALA A 130 -0.84 -12.12 -5.05
CA ALA A 130 -0.39 -10.92 -4.36
C ALA A 130 -1.49 -10.40 -3.42
N LEU A 131 -2.77 -10.71 -3.67
CA LEU A 131 -3.92 -10.60 -2.77
C LEU A 131 -3.68 -11.00 -1.29
N ASP A 132 -2.78 -11.93 -0.98
CA ASP A 132 -2.53 -12.45 0.38
C ASP A 132 -1.22 -11.93 1.02
N GLU A 133 -0.76 -10.71 0.68
CA GLU A 133 0.12 -9.93 1.60
C GLU A 133 -0.71 -9.60 2.86
N GLY A 134 -0.95 -10.65 3.64
CA GLY A 134 -1.91 -10.75 4.72
C GLY A 134 -1.37 -10.06 5.95
N ASP A 135 -2.26 -9.32 6.62
CA ASP A 135 -2.20 -8.81 7.99
C ASP A 135 -0.85 -8.53 8.65
N ILE A 136 0.16 -8.11 7.88
CA ILE A 136 1.33 -7.45 8.44
C ILE A 136 0.82 -6.23 9.20
N ASP A 137 1.05 -6.19 10.50
CA ASP A 137 0.66 -5.04 11.30
C ASP A 137 1.62 -3.86 11.06
N LEU A 138 1.28 -2.69 11.60
CA LEU A 138 2.08 -1.50 11.39
C LEU A 138 3.50 -1.60 12.01
N ILE A 139 3.66 -2.37 13.09
CA ILE A 139 4.93 -2.53 13.81
C ILE A 139 5.86 -3.45 13.01
N ASP A 140 5.37 -4.61 12.61
CA ASP A 140 6.06 -5.58 11.75
C ASP A 140 6.40 -4.95 10.39
N TRP A 141 5.49 -4.17 9.82
CA TRP A 141 5.75 -3.41 8.60
C TRP A 141 6.88 -2.40 8.78
N GLY A 142 6.94 -1.70 9.91
CA GLY A 142 8.02 -0.76 10.22
C GLY A 142 9.39 -1.46 10.15
N ALA A 143 9.56 -2.58 10.84
CA ALA A 143 10.80 -3.34 10.83
C ALA A 143 11.14 -3.92 9.44
N ALA A 144 10.14 -4.41 8.71
CA ALA A 144 10.30 -4.87 7.33
C ALA A 144 10.76 -3.75 6.39
N SER A 145 10.17 -2.56 6.52
CA SER A 145 10.47 -1.38 5.70
C SER A 145 11.90 -0.89 5.89
N GLU A 146 12.41 -0.88 7.12
CA GLU A 146 13.81 -0.54 7.43
C GLU A 146 14.79 -1.55 6.82
N THR A 147 14.44 -2.84 6.90
CA THR A 147 15.23 -3.91 6.26
C THR A 147 15.28 -3.73 4.75
N ALA A 148 14.15 -3.40 4.12
CA ALA A 148 14.07 -3.13 2.70
C ALA A 148 14.91 -1.89 2.30
N GLU A 149 14.84 -0.80 3.06
CA GLU A 149 15.68 0.39 2.83
C GLU A 149 17.16 0.08 2.90
N MET A 150 17.58 -0.69 3.90
CA MET A 150 18.97 -1.13 4.05
C MET A 150 19.41 -1.96 2.84
N LYS A 151 18.59 -2.92 2.40
CA LYS A 151 18.90 -3.79 1.26
C LYS A 151 18.91 -3.05 -0.07
N ILE A 152 18.00 -2.11 -0.28
CA ILE A 152 18.02 -1.23 -1.44
C ILE A 152 19.26 -0.32 -1.41
N ARG A 153 19.66 0.20 -0.25
CA ARG A 153 20.90 0.98 -0.11
C ARG A 153 22.13 0.16 -0.47
N GLU A 154 22.19 -1.09 0.01
CA GLU A 154 23.28 -2.03 -0.23
C GLU A 154 23.44 -2.33 -1.74
N TYR A 155 22.34 -2.61 -2.45
CA TYR A 155 22.41 -3.09 -3.83
C TYR A 155 22.22 -2.03 -4.91
N HIS A 156 21.49 -0.94 -4.61
CA HIS A 156 21.07 0.07 -5.60
C HIS A 156 21.48 1.49 -5.23
N GLY A 157 22.23 1.65 -4.13
CA GLY A 157 22.79 2.92 -3.71
C GLY A 157 21.85 3.79 -2.88
N ALA A 158 22.43 4.86 -2.33
CA ALA A 158 21.76 5.72 -1.35
C ALA A 158 20.57 6.50 -1.91
N ALA A 159 20.62 6.92 -3.18
CA ALA A 159 19.56 7.71 -3.81
C ALA A 159 18.24 6.92 -3.86
N ARG A 160 18.27 5.68 -4.36
CA ARG A 160 17.08 4.82 -4.44
C ARG A 160 16.55 4.45 -3.05
N ALA A 161 17.44 4.26 -2.08
CA ALA A 161 17.05 4.02 -0.70
C ALA A 161 16.34 5.22 -0.04
N GLU A 162 16.77 6.46 -0.33
CA GLU A 162 16.09 7.65 0.20
C GLU A 162 14.73 7.87 -0.47
N GLN A 163 14.59 7.55 -1.75
CA GLN A 163 13.28 7.56 -2.41
C GLN A 163 12.31 6.54 -1.80
N LEU A 164 12.79 5.31 -1.53
CA LEU A 164 11.99 4.30 -0.84
C LEU A 164 11.61 4.75 0.57
N ARG A 165 12.54 5.38 1.30
CA ARG A 165 12.25 5.97 2.61
C ARG A 165 11.20 7.07 2.55
N ALA A 166 11.27 7.95 1.55
CA ALA A 166 10.26 8.99 1.35
C ALA A 166 8.88 8.37 1.11
N HIS A 167 8.81 7.29 0.32
CA HIS A 167 7.58 6.50 0.17
C HIS A 167 7.09 5.92 1.49
N HIS A 168 7.96 5.28 2.29
CA HIS A 168 7.57 4.75 3.60
C HIS A 168 7.04 5.85 4.56
N ARG A 169 7.62 7.05 4.53
CA ARG A 169 7.09 8.21 5.28
C ARG A 169 5.65 8.53 4.86
N ASN A 170 5.33 8.48 3.57
CA ASN A 170 3.96 8.66 3.07
C ASN A 170 3.02 7.57 3.56
N VAL A 171 3.44 6.30 3.56
CA VAL A 171 2.65 5.19 4.11
C VAL A 171 2.30 5.44 5.59
N VAL A 172 3.26 5.90 6.39
CA VAL A 172 3.03 6.27 7.80
C VAL A 172 2.08 7.46 7.95
N LEU A 173 2.17 8.47 7.08
CA LEU A 173 1.24 9.59 7.09
C LEU A 173 -0.18 9.13 6.76
N ILE A 174 -0.34 8.28 5.73
CA ILE A 174 -1.64 7.72 5.34
C ILE A 174 -2.22 6.88 6.48
N SER A 175 -1.42 6.06 7.15
CA SER A 175 -1.91 5.22 8.25
C SER A 175 -2.39 6.03 9.46
N ARG A 176 -1.78 7.20 9.71
CA ARG A 176 -2.19 8.15 10.76
C ARG A 176 -3.45 8.92 10.40
N SER A 177 -3.62 9.31 9.14
CA SER A 177 -4.77 10.10 8.69
C SER A 177 -6.04 9.27 8.45
N TYR A 178 -5.88 7.98 8.12
CA TYR A 178 -6.98 7.11 7.76
C TYR A 178 -7.00 5.87 8.66
N ALA A 179 -6.53 4.75 8.13
CA ALA A 179 -6.38 3.50 8.84
C ALA A 179 -5.22 2.72 8.21
N TRP A 180 -4.77 1.66 8.88
CA TRP A 180 -3.66 0.86 8.40
C TRP A 180 -3.97 0.14 7.07
N ALA A 181 -5.18 -0.39 6.89
CA ALA A 181 -5.52 -1.16 5.68
C ALA A 181 -5.38 -0.35 4.36
N PRO A 182 -5.89 0.89 4.25
CA PRO A 182 -5.61 1.75 3.10
C PRO A 182 -4.13 2.04 2.86
N ALA A 183 -3.36 2.31 3.92
CA ALA A 183 -1.93 2.60 3.83
C ALA A 183 -1.13 1.40 3.30
N ARG A 184 -1.47 0.20 3.78
CA ARG A 184 -0.89 -1.07 3.30
C ARG A 184 -1.21 -1.33 1.83
N SER A 185 -2.45 -1.08 1.40
CA SER A 185 -2.85 -1.24 0.00
C SER A 185 -2.08 -0.28 -0.91
N TYR A 186 -1.90 0.97 -0.47
CA TYR A 186 -1.07 1.95 -1.15
C TYR A 186 0.39 1.51 -1.28
N ASP A 187 1.01 1.12 -0.16
CA ASP A 187 2.40 0.64 -0.13
C ASP A 187 2.65 -0.47 -1.16
N LYS A 188 1.77 -1.46 -1.15
CA LYS A 188 1.81 -2.61 -2.06
C LYS A 188 1.69 -2.21 -3.52
N GLN A 189 0.75 -1.34 -3.88
CA GLN A 189 0.56 -0.88 -5.26
C GLN A 189 1.80 -0.17 -5.79
N ILE A 190 2.42 0.71 -4.99
CA ILE A 190 3.65 1.41 -5.38
C ILE A 190 4.82 0.43 -5.53
N ARG A 191 5.00 -0.50 -4.58
CA ARG A 191 6.05 -1.53 -4.68
C ARG A 191 5.87 -2.41 -5.92
N GLN A 192 4.63 -2.78 -6.27
CA GLN A 192 4.33 -3.55 -7.47
C GLN A 192 4.64 -2.76 -8.75
N LEU A 193 4.27 -1.47 -8.77
CA LEU A 193 4.55 -0.58 -9.90
C LEU A 193 6.07 -0.44 -10.13
N VAL A 194 6.83 -0.16 -9.08
CA VAL A 194 8.30 -0.05 -9.15
C VAL A 194 8.96 -1.37 -9.57
N ALA A 195 8.41 -2.50 -9.13
CA ALA A 195 8.90 -3.81 -9.54
C ALA A 195 8.58 -4.14 -11.01
N SER A 196 7.50 -3.58 -11.56
CA SER A 196 7.10 -3.78 -12.96
C SER A 196 7.98 -3.00 -13.93
N ASP A 197 8.49 -1.85 -13.51
CA ASP A 197 9.44 -1.05 -14.28
C ASP A 197 10.47 -0.37 -13.37
N THR A 198 11.69 -0.89 -13.43
CA THR A 198 12.81 -0.44 -12.62
C THR A 198 13.28 1.00 -12.91
N ALA A 199 12.85 1.59 -14.03
CA ALA A 199 13.17 2.96 -14.43
C ALA A 199 12.24 4.00 -13.79
N HIS A 200 11.16 3.59 -13.11
CA HIS A 200 10.26 4.53 -12.45
C HIS A 200 10.96 5.32 -11.34
N ASP A 201 10.84 6.65 -11.40
CA ASP A 201 11.21 7.52 -10.30
C ASP A 201 10.08 7.53 -9.25
N LEU A 202 10.41 7.03 -8.06
CA LEU A 202 9.54 7.02 -6.89
C LEU A 202 9.14 8.43 -6.43
N THR A 203 9.89 9.46 -6.79
CA THR A 203 9.62 10.86 -6.43
C THR A 203 8.30 11.34 -7.03
N ASP A 204 8.07 11.05 -8.31
CA ASP A 204 6.86 11.47 -9.03
C ASP A 204 5.63 10.72 -8.51
N LEU A 205 5.77 9.42 -8.26
CA LEU A 205 4.71 8.58 -7.69
C LEU A 205 4.29 9.06 -6.30
N ASN A 206 5.25 9.47 -5.47
CA ASN A 206 4.98 10.03 -4.15
C ASN A 206 4.21 11.35 -4.22
N GLN A 207 4.49 12.21 -5.21
CA GLN A 207 3.78 13.48 -5.38
C GLN A 207 2.32 13.28 -5.82
N ILE A 208 2.11 12.47 -6.87
CA ILE A 208 0.77 12.18 -7.40
C ILE A 208 -0.13 11.59 -6.31
N THR A 209 0.43 10.66 -5.54
CA THR A 209 -0.36 10.01 -4.49
C THR A 209 -0.66 10.97 -3.34
N SER A 210 0.30 11.80 -2.94
CA SER A 210 0.08 12.83 -1.93
C SER A 210 -1.03 13.80 -2.34
N GLN A 211 -1.10 14.17 -3.63
CA GLN A 211 -2.17 15.01 -4.17
C GLN A 211 -3.53 14.31 -4.14
N TRP A 212 -3.61 13.07 -4.62
CA TRP A 212 -4.85 12.29 -4.60
C TRP A 212 -5.42 12.14 -3.18
N TYR A 213 -4.55 11.91 -2.19
CA TYR A 213 -4.97 11.83 -0.78
C TYR A 213 -5.41 13.18 -0.21
N ALA A 214 -4.75 14.29 -0.58
CA ALA A 214 -5.18 15.63 -0.19
C ALA A 214 -6.59 15.93 -0.71
N GLU A 215 -6.89 15.55 -1.95
CA GLU A 215 -8.22 15.70 -2.55
C GLU A 215 -9.28 14.85 -1.83
N LYS A 216 -8.97 13.59 -1.50
CA LYS A 216 -9.89 12.71 -0.76
C LYS A 216 -10.16 13.20 0.66
N ALA A 217 -9.15 13.74 1.34
CA ALA A 217 -9.33 14.36 2.65
C ALA A 217 -10.30 15.55 2.58
N GLN A 218 -10.13 16.44 1.58
CA GLN A 218 -11.01 17.59 1.38
C GLN A 218 -12.45 17.19 1.02
N ALA A 219 -12.63 16.15 0.20
CA ALA A 219 -13.96 15.64 -0.16
C ALA A 219 -14.69 15.02 1.06
N GLY A 220 -13.96 14.33 1.94
CA GLY A 220 -14.50 13.77 3.19
C GLY A 220 -14.97 14.85 4.17
N SER A 221 -14.17 15.90 4.38
CA SER A 221 -14.55 17.03 5.24
C SER A 221 -15.75 17.80 4.70
N SER A 222 -15.84 17.98 3.38
CA SER A 222 -16.99 18.64 2.74
C SER A 222 -18.29 17.85 2.96
N SER A 223 -18.22 16.52 2.92
CA SER A 223 -19.36 15.64 3.17
C SER A 223 -19.83 15.66 4.63
N GLN A 224 -18.91 15.83 5.58
CA GLN A 224 -19.25 16.00 6.99
C GLN A 224 -19.85 17.39 7.28
N GLN A 225 -19.31 18.45 6.68
CA GLN A 225 -19.91 19.80 6.79
C GLN A 225 -21.31 19.86 6.19
N ALA A 226 -21.54 19.22 5.04
CA ALA A 226 -22.87 19.12 4.44
C ALA A 226 -23.87 18.42 5.38
N ARG A 227 -23.45 17.39 6.12
CA ARG A 227 -24.32 16.74 7.13
C ARG A 227 -24.63 17.64 8.32
N LEU A 228 -23.73 18.56 8.70
CA LEU A 228 -23.97 19.51 9.80
C LEU A 228 -24.90 20.66 9.37
N LEU A 229 -24.83 21.07 8.11
CA LEU A 229 -25.68 22.14 7.56
C LEU A 229 -27.08 21.67 7.17
N HIS A 230 -27.29 20.36 7.03
CA HIS A 230 -28.60 19.74 6.85
C HIS A 230 -28.99 18.95 8.11
N PRO A 231 -29.39 19.64 9.20
CA PRO A 231 -29.99 18.96 10.34
C PRO A 231 -31.18 18.15 9.83
N SER A 232 -31.14 16.85 10.10
CA SER A 232 -32.10 15.82 9.72
C SER A 232 -33.48 16.40 9.40
N ARG A 233 -33.80 16.46 8.10
CA ARG A 233 -35.19 16.63 7.67
C ARG A 233 -35.97 15.51 8.37
N PRO A 234 -36.95 15.82 9.23
CA PRO A 234 -37.67 14.79 9.98
C PRO A 234 -38.22 13.78 8.99
N LEU A 235 -37.85 12.51 9.19
CA LEU A 235 -38.38 11.39 8.43
C LEU A 235 -39.90 11.45 8.55
N PRO A 236 -40.65 11.44 7.44
CA PRO A 236 -42.09 11.35 7.52
C PRO A 236 -42.44 10.04 8.22
N SER A 237 -43.10 10.15 9.37
CA SER A 237 -43.66 9.07 10.16
C SER A 237 -44.81 8.40 9.40
N SER A 238 -44.54 7.76 8.27
CA SER A 238 -45.54 6.98 7.55
C SER A 238 -45.28 5.49 7.75
N LEU A 239 -46.11 4.94 8.64
CA LEU A 239 -46.68 3.59 8.56
C LEU A 239 -45.75 2.42 8.91
N SER A 240 -45.60 2.29 10.23
CA SER A 240 -45.87 1.00 10.91
C SER A 240 -47.04 0.26 10.24
N SER A 241 -46.76 -0.91 9.65
CA SER A 241 -47.55 -2.15 9.75
C SER A 241 -47.15 -3.11 8.65
N SER A 242 -46.46 -4.19 9.00
CA SER A 242 -46.87 -5.55 8.63
C SER A 242 -45.92 -6.56 9.26
N SER A 243 -46.42 -7.14 10.35
CA SER A 243 -45.97 -8.42 10.86
C SER A 243 -46.03 -9.48 9.76
N SER A 244 -44.98 -10.26 9.60
CA SER A 244 -45.10 -11.60 9.02
C SER A 244 -44.13 -12.51 9.72
N SER A 245 -44.71 -13.38 10.55
CA SER A 245 -44.08 -14.49 11.23
C SER A 245 -43.43 -15.44 10.23
N TRP A 246 -42.19 -15.85 10.47
CA TRP A 246 -41.67 -17.10 9.95
C TRP A 246 -41.23 -17.98 11.11
N ALA A 247 -42.13 -18.93 11.43
CA ALA A 247 -41.89 -20.03 12.32
C ALA A 247 -41.10 -21.13 11.59
N GLY A 248 -40.13 -21.69 12.31
CA GLY A 248 -39.77 -23.10 12.26
C GLY A 248 -39.07 -23.64 11.01
N SER A 249 -37.80 -24.02 11.16
CA SER A 249 -37.40 -25.37 10.79
C SER A 249 -36.12 -25.80 11.51
N THR A 250 -36.30 -26.59 12.56
CA THR A 250 -35.28 -27.42 13.18
C THR A 250 -35.11 -28.71 12.37
N GLY A 251 -33.95 -28.86 11.73
CA GLY A 251 -33.46 -30.13 11.19
C GLY A 251 -31.98 -29.92 10.90
N GLY A 252 -31.03 -30.45 11.66
CA GLY A 252 -30.86 -31.86 11.96
C GLY A 252 -29.74 -32.37 11.04
N ASN A 253 -28.53 -32.54 11.56
CA ASN A 253 -27.56 -33.42 10.92
C ASN A 253 -26.55 -34.01 11.92
N PRO A 254 -26.58 -35.34 12.15
CA PRO A 254 -25.54 -36.06 12.88
C PRO A 254 -24.53 -36.65 11.90
N SER A 255 -23.24 -36.59 12.21
CA SER A 255 -22.37 -37.78 12.19
C SER A 255 -20.91 -37.41 12.37
N ALA A 256 -20.38 -37.95 13.46
CA ALA A 256 -18.98 -38.19 13.67
C ALA A 256 -18.42 -39.14 12.59
N LYS A 257 -17.22 -38.83 12.08
CA LYS A 257 -16.28 -39.86 11.63
C LYS A 257 -14.92 -39.59 12.25
N ARG A 258 -14.58 -40.42 13.24
CA ARG A 258 -13.20 -40.74 13.62
C ARG A 258 -12.55 -41.45 12.44
N PHE A 259 -11.32 -41.11 12.11
CA PHE A 259 -10.36 -42.08 11.58
C PHE A 259 -9.06 -41.95 12.37
N THR A 260 -8.61 -43.12 12.80
CA THR A 260 -7.26 -43.46 13.28
C THR A 260 -6.23 -43.29 12.20
#